data_AF-A0A150LHD2-F1
#
_entry.id   AF-A0A150LHD2-F1
#
_cell.length_a   1.000
_cell.length_b   1.000
_cell.length_c   1.000
_cell.angle_alpha   90.00
_cell.angle_beta   90.00
_cell.angle_gamma   90.00
#
_symmetry.space_group_name_H-M   'P 1'
#
loop_
_entity.id
_entity.type
_entity.pdbx_description
1 polymer ?
#
loop_
_entity_poly.entity_id
_entity_poly.type
_entity_poly.pdbx_seq_one_letter_code
_entity_poly.pdbx_strand_id
1 'polypeptide(L)' 'MAQNTQSKIISIDEQIQKLKEKRNREIAKLERNTGKKLIERFKLENKSIDEIYSFINTLEYPNESNNVHDEE' A
#
# COMPACT_ATOMS: atom_id res chain seq x y z
N MET A 1 38.56 22.70 9.74
CA MET A 1 37.97 21.36 9.98
C MET A 1 36.45 21.31 9.79
N ALA A 2 35.70 22.41 9.98
CA ALA A 2 34.22 22.43 9.85
C ALA A 2 33.67 22.17 8.41
N GLN A 3 34.37 22.62 7.37
CA GLN A 3 33.93 22.44 5.97
C GLN A 3 33.85 20.96 5.55
N ASN A 4 34.73 20.11 6.07
CA ASN A 4 34.77 18.67 5.74
C ASN A 4 33.56 17.91 6.35
N THR A 5 33.12 18.33 7.54
CA THR A 5 31.92 17.78 8.18
C THR A 5 30.65 18.18 7.42
N GLN A 6 30.57 19.43 6.95
CA GLN A 6 29.42 19.93 6.20
C GLN A 6 29.27 19.22 4.84
N SER A 7 30.36 18.98 4.12
CA SER A 7 30.35 18.19 2.88
C SER A 7 29.91 16.72 3.10
N LYS A 8 30.31 16.11 4.22
CA LYS A 8 29.86 14.75 4.58
C LYS A 8 28.37 14.71 4.91
N ILE A 9 27.86 15.72 5.61
CA ILE A 9 26.42 15.83 5.92
C ILE A 9 25.60 15.93 4.62
N ILE A 10 26.00 16.80 3.69
CA ILE A 10 25.34 16.94 2.39
C ILE A 10 25.34 15.60 1.63
N SER A 11 26.46 14.88 1.64
CA SER A 11 26.56 13.56 1.00
C SER A 11 25.65 12.50 1.65
N ILE A 12 25.46 12.55 2.97
CA ILE A 12 24.54 11.65 3.67
C ILE A 12 23.09 11.99 3.32
N ASP A 13 22.73 13.28 3.28
CA ASP A 13 21.38 13.71 2.90
C ASP A 13 21.02 13.27 1.47
N GLU A 14 21.95 13.38 0.53
CA GLU A 14 21.78 12.86 -0.83
C GLU A 14 21.57 11.34 -0.86
N GLN A 15 22.31 10.59 -0.03
CA GLN A 15 22.14 9.14 0.08
C GLN A 15 20.77 8.77 0.68
N ILE A 16 20.34 9.49 1.72
CA ILE A 16 19.01 9.33 2.32
C ILE A 16 17.93 9.59 1.27
N GLN A 17 18.07 10.65 0.48
CA GLN A 17 17.10 10.99 -0.55
C GLN A 17 17.00 9.89 -1.62
N LYS A 18 18.15 9.38 -2.11
CA LYS A 18 18.17 8.24 -3.04
C LYS A 18 17.49 7.00 -2.47
N LEU A 19 17.69 6.71 -1.19
CA LEU A 19 17.03 5.58 -0.52
C LEU A 19 15.51 5.77 -0.42
N LYS A 20 15.04 6.99 -0.09
CA LYS A 20 13.60 7.32 -0.08
C LYS A 20 12.98 7.16 -1.47
N GLU A 21 13.65 7.66 -2.51
CA GLU A 21 13.19 7.52 -3.89
C GLU A 21 13.15 6.06 -4.35
N LYS A 22 14.13 5.25 -3.93
CA LYS A 22 14.14 3.80 -4.22
C LYS A 22 12.95 3.11 -3.54
N ARG A 23 12.72 3.37 -2.26
CA ARG A 23 11.58 2.84 -1.50
C ARG A 23 10.25 3.19 -2.18
N ASN A 24 10.04 4.46 -2.53
CA ASN A 24 8.80 4.90 -3.16
C ASN A 24 8.56 4.21 -4.51
N ARG A 25 9.63 3.99 -5.29
CA ARG A 25 9.54 3.22 -6.54
C ARG A 25 9.18 1.77 -6.32
N GLU A 26 9.73 1.12 -5.30
CA GLU A 26 9.42 -0.26 -4.96
C GLU A 26 7.98 -0.41 -4.45
N ILE A 27 7.52 0.51 -3.60
CA ILE A 27 6.12 0.56 -3.14
C ILE A 27 5.18 0.72 -4.32
N ALA A 28 5.42 1.69 -5.21
CA ALA A 28 4.56 1.89 -6.38
C ALA A 28 4.53 0.67 -7.32
N LYS A 29 5.64 -0.07 -7.46
CA LYS A 29 5.66 -1.33 -8.21
C LYS A 29 4.83 -2.41 -7.53
N LEU A 30 4.94 -2.51 -6.21
CA LEU A 30 4.18 -3.47 -5.42
C LEU A 30 2.69 -3.17 -5.49
N GLU A 31 2.27 -1.92 -5.25
CA GLU A 31 0.88 -1.47 -5.36
C GLU A 31 0.29 -1.74 -6.74
N ARG A 32 1.03 -1.45 -7.82
CA ARG A 32 0.60 -1.75 -9.18
C ARG A 32 0.43 -3.25 -9.44
N ASN A 33 1.37 -4.07 -8.99
CA ASN A 33 1.31 -5.51 -9.19
C ASN A 33 0.21 -6.16 -8.36
N THR A 34 0.05 -5.74 -7.10
CA THR A 34 -1.00 -6.20 -6.20
C THR A 34 -2.38 -5.75 -6.71
N GLY A 35 -2.52 -4.49 -7.12
CA GLY A 35 -3.75 -3.96 -7.72
C GLY A 35 -4.17 -4.75 -8.96
N LYS A 36 -3.23 -5.06 -9.87
CA LYS A 36 -3.51 -5.92 -11.03
C LYS A 36 -4.01 -7.30 -10.62
N LYS A 37 -3.33 -7.96 -9.67
CA LYS A 37 -3.76 -9.28 -9.17
C LYS A 37 -5.12 -9.24 -8.50
N LEU A 38 -5.44 -8.17 -7.78
CA LEU A 38 -6.75 -7.98 -7.14
C LEU A 38 -7.84 -7.83 -8.20
N ILE A 39 -7.61 -6.97 -9.20
CA ILE A 39 -8.55 -6.77 -10.31
C ILE A 39 -8.81 -8.09 -11.05
N GLU A 40 -7.75 -8.84 -11.39
CA GLU A 40 -7.86 -10.14 -12.08
C GLU A 40 -8.57 -11.18 -11.21
N ARG A 41 -8.18 -11.31 -9.93
CA ARG A 41 -8.71 -12.32 -9.02
C ARG A 41 -10.20 -12.15 -8.75
N PHE A 42 -10.67 -10.91 -8.68
CA PHE A 42 -12.07 -10.57 -8.44
C PHE A 42 -12.83 -10.17 -9.70
N LYS A 43 -12.24 -10.33 -10.90
CA LYS A 43 -12.86 -10.04 -12.21
C LYS A 43 -13.41 -8.62 -12.31
N LEU A 44 -12.61 -7.66 -11.86
CA LEU A 44 -12.99 -6.25 -11.80
C LEU A 44 -12.54 -5.45 -13.04
N GLU A 45 -11.98 -6.08 -14.08
CA GLU A 45 -11.43 -5.34 -15.24
C GLU A 45 -12.44 -4.43 -15.95
N ASN A 46 -13.70 -4.88 -15.99
CA ASN A 46 -14.79 -4.18 -16.67
C ASN A 46 -15.74 -3.46 -15.70
N LYS A 47 -15.37 -3.38 -14.43
CA LYS A 47 -16.18 -2.73 -13.39
C LYS A 47 -15.85 -1.25 -13.33
N SER A 48 -16.88 -0.44 -13.10
CA SER A 48 -16.69 0.98 -12.83
C SER A 48 -15.94 1.18 -11.52
N ILE A 49 -15.31 2.34 -11.36
CA ILE A 49 -14.59 2.70 -10.13
C ILE A 49 -15.52 2.60 -8.90
N ASP A 50 -16.78 3.02 -9.04
CA ASP A 50 -17.77 2.98 -7.96
C ASP A 50 -18.14 1.54 -7.55
N GLU A 51 -18.23 0.62 -8.52
CA GLU A 51 -18.45 -0.81 -8.24
C GLU A 51 -17.24 -1.44 -7.56
N ILE A 52 -16.02 -1.04 -7.94
CA ILE A 52 -14.78 -1.51 -7.30
C ILE A 52 -14.72 -1.01 -5.85
N TYR A 53 -15.06 0.25 -5.59
CA TYR A 53 -15.14 0.78 -4.23
C TYR A 53 -16.21 0.08 -3.41
N SER A 54 -17.39 -0.15 -4.00
CA SER A 54 -18.46 -0.89 -3.35
C SER A 54 -18.02 -2.30 -2.99
N PHE A 55 -17.31 -2.99 -3.88
CA PHE A 55 -16.71 -4.30 -3.61
C PHE A 55 -15.69 -4.24 -2.47
N ILE A 56 -14.78 -3.25 -2.45
CA ILE A 56 -13.81 -3.09 -1.35
C ILE A 56 -14.54 -2.88 -0.01
N ASN A 57 -15.61 -2.09 0.02
CA ASN A 57 -16.42 -1.88 1.23
C ASN A 57 -17.09 -3.18 1.71
N THR A 58 -17.41 -4.12 0.82
CA THR A 58 -17.90 -5.45 1.23
C THR A 58 -16.82 -6.33 1.87
N LEU A 59 -15.54 -6.06 1.59
CA LEU A 59 -14.41 -6.77 2.20
C LEU A 59 -14.03 -6.23 3.57
N GLU A 60 -14.41 -4.98 3.90
CA GLU A 60 -14.13 -4.33 5.19
C GLU A 60 -14.86 -4.97 6.38
N TYR A 61 -15.70 -5.99 6.17
CA TYR A 61 -16.38 -6.72 7.23
C TYR A 61 -15.99 -8.19 7.32
N PRO A 62 -15.08 -8.54 8.24
CA PRO A 62 -15.04 -9.85 8.87
C PRO A 62 -15.32 -9.72 10.38
N ASN A 63 -16.46 -10.25 10.83
CA ASN A 63 -16.90 -10.54 12.22
C ASN A 63 -17.79 -9.50 12.94
N GLU A 64 -19.11 -9.60 12.77
CA GLU A 64 -20.08 -9.44 13.87
C GLU A 64 -21.07 -10.62 13.97
N SER A 65 -20.80 -11.75 13.31
CA SER A 65 -21.69 -12.92 13.32
C SER A 65 -20.93 -14.20 13.68
N ASN A 66 -20.30 -14.18 14.84
CA ASN A 66 -19.91 -15.37 15.62
C ASN A 66 -20.03 -15.03 17.12
N ASN A 67 -21.25 -14.74 17.56
CA ASN A 67 -21.63 -15.06 18.93
C ASN A 67 -22.86 -15.94 18.85
N VAL A 68 -22.61 -17.24 19.02
CA VAL A 68 -23.59 -18.26 19.33
C VAL A 68 -24.26 -17.84 20.64
N HIS A 69 -25.56 -17.55 20.60
CA HIS A 69 -26.42 -17.67 21.76
C HIS A 69 -27.51 -18.68 21.42
N ASP A 70 -27.10 -19.95 21.49
CA ASP A 70 -27.95 -21.05 21.91
C ASP A 70 -28.12 -20.94 23.45
N GLU A 71 -29.04 -20.10 23.91
CA GLU A 71 -29.71 -20.18 25.23
C GLU A 71 -31.08 -19.52 24.95
N GLU A 72 -32.26 -20.13 25.09
CA GLU A 72 -32.74 -21.31 25.81
C GLU A 72 -34.06 -21.77 25.14
#